data_AF-A0A352Z1U9-F1
#
_entry.id   AF-A0A352Z1U9-F1
#
_cell.length_a   1.000
_cell.length_b   1.000
_cell.length_c   1.000
_cell.angle_alpha   90.00
_cell.angle_beta   90.00
_cell.angle_gamma   90.00
#
_symmetry.space_group_name_H-M   'P 1'
#
loop_
_entity.id
_entity.type
_entity.pdbx_description
1 polymer ?
#
loop_
_entity_poly.entity_id
_entity_poly.type
_entity_poly.pdbx_seq_one_letter_code
_entity_poly.pdbx_strand_id
1 'polypeptide(L)' 'MNKQLSDIYNCNVVELPKIHNVAGNITIIQNGVTQPFNVRRVYYLYDVPGGSDRGG' A
#
# COMPACT_ATOMS: atom_id res chain seq x y z
N MET A 1 -24.40 -8.31 -12.41
CA MET A 1 -23.25 -7.68 -11.73
C MET A 1 -22.63 -8.74 -10.83
N ASN A 2 -21.41 -9.19 -11.13
CA ASN A 2 -20.72 -10.15 -10.26
C ASN A 2 -20.31 -9.42 -8.97
N LYS A 3 -20.94 -9.81 -7.87
CA LYS A 3 -20.58 -9.31 -6.54
C LYS A 3 -19.20 -9.88 -6.21
N GLN A 4 -18.19 -9.03 -6.10
CA GLN A 4 -16.92 -9.48 -5.54
C GLN A 4 -17.16 -9.84 -4.06
N LEU A 5 -16.91 -11.09 -3.70
CA LEU A 5 -17.00 -11.55 -2.32
C LEU A 5 -15.73 -11.10 -1.59
N SER A 6 -15.87 -10.46 -0.43
CA SER A 6 -14.73 -10.16 0.43
C SER A 6 -14.23 -11.47 1.04
N ASP A 7 -13.02 -11.85 0.67
CA ASP A 7 -12.38 -13.11 1.06
C ASP A 7 -10.89 -12.84 1.28
N ILE A 8 -10.26 -13.53 2.23
CA ILE A 8 -8.83 -13.42 2.52
C ILE A 8 -7.98 -13.79 1.30
N TYR A 9 -8.48 -14.68 0.43
CA TYR A 9 -7.79 -15.05 -0.81
C TYR A 9 -7.74 -13.92 -1.85
N ASN A 10 -8.51 -12.83 -1.66
CA ASN A 10 -8.42 -11.61 -2.47
C ASN A 10 -7.39 -10.60 -1.94
N CYS A 11 -6.80 -10.83 -0.76
CA CYS A 11 -5.71 -10.02 -0.22
C CYS A 11 -4.38 -10.48 -0.82
N ASN A 12 -3.62 -9.54 -1.38
CA ASN A 12 -2.37 -9.83 -2.05
C ASN A 12 -1.26 -8.89 -1.56
N VAL A 13 -0.05 -9.43 -1.40
CA VAL A 13 1.15 -8.62 -1.20
C VAL A 13 1.53 -8.01 -2.55
N VAL A 14 1.70 -6.69 -2.58
CA VAL A 14 2.13 -5.96 -3.78
C VAL A 14 3.58 -5.57 -3.60
N GLU A 15 4.45 -6.13 -4.43
CA GLU A 15 5.84 -5.70 -4.50
C GLU A 15 5.95 -4.40 -5.29
N LEU A 16 6.55 -3.39 -4.67
CA LEU A 16 6.74 -2.09 -5.30
C LEU A 16 8.14 -1.98 -5.91
N PRO A 17 8.27 -1.46 -7.14
CA PRO A 17 9.56 -1.29 -7.77
C PRO A 17 10.41 -0.27 -6.99
N LYS A 18 11.70 -0.54 -6.90
CA LYS A 18 12.66 0.34 -6.23
C LYS A 18 13.79 0.67 -7.21
N ILE A 19 13.98 1.96 -7.45
CA ILE A 19 15.09 2.49 -8.23
C ILE A 19 16.19 2.85 -7.24
N HIS A 20 17.35 2.21 -7.39
CA HIS A 20 18.52 2.44 -6.56
C HIS A 20 19.38 3.58 -7.11
N ASN A 21 19.86 4.47 -6.24
CA ASN A 21 20.78 5.55 -6.57
C ASN A 21 21.78 5.76 -5.41
N VAL A 22 22.95 6.32 -5.71
CA VAL A 22 23.94 6.71 -4.68
C VAL A 22 23.37 7.70 -3.66
N ALA A 23 22.42 8.55 -4.06
CA ALA A 23 21.74 9.51 -3.20
C ALA A 23 20.58 8.89 -2.39
N GLY A 24 20.26 7.61 -2.60
CA GLY A 24 19.16 6.92 -1.93
C GLY A 24 18.29 6.11 -2.90
N ASN A 25 17.14 5.67 -2.40
CA ASN A 25 16.22 4.82 -3.17
C ASN A 25 14.90 5.55 -3.40
N ILE A 26 14.27 5.31 -4.55
CA ILE A 26 12.95 5.87 -4.86
C ILE A 26 12.01 4.78 -5.39
N THR A 27 10.75 4.86 -4.97
CA THR A 27 9.64 4.02 -5.43
C THR A 27 8.53 4.94 -5.91
N ILE A 28 7.99 4.65 -7.09
CA ILE A 28 6.97 5.47 -7.75
C ILE A 28 5.62 4.78 -7.62
N ILE A 29 4.61 5.51 -7.12
CA ILE A 29 3.21 5.08 -7.08
C ILE A 29 2.39 5.98 -8.01
N GLN A 30 1.79 5.40 -9.05
CA GLN A 30 0.95 6.11 -10.00
C GLN A 30 -0.39 5.40 -10.19
N ASN A 31 -1.47 6.16 -10.06
CA ASN A 31 -2.85 5.70 -10.30
C ASN A 31 -3.02 5.07 -11.68
N GLY A 32 -3.70 3.92 -11.72
CA GLY A 32 -3.92 3.15 -12.95
C GLY A 32 -2.70 2.41 -13.48
N VAL A 33 -1.54 2.47 -12.80
CA VAL A 33 -0.30 1.84 -13.24
C VAL A 33 0.29 0.92 -12.17
N THR A 34 0.54 1.42 -10.96
CA THR A 34 1.32 0.67 -9.95
C THR A 34 0.47 -0.35 -9.16
N GLN A 35 -0.84 -0.16 -9.11
CA GLN A 35 -1.76 -0.88 -8.22
C GLN A 35 -3.17 -0.92 -8.85
N PRO A 36 -4.01 -1.92 -8.51
CA PRO A 36 -5.31 -2.15 -9.18
C PRO A 36 -6.44 -1.19 -8.76
N PHE A 37 -6.11 -0.04 -8.17
CA PHE A 37 -7.07 0.94 -7.69
C PHE A 37 -6.47 2.34 -7.67
N ASN A 38 -7.31 3.38 -7.71
CA ASN A 38 -6.83 4.75 -7.56
C ASN A 38 -6.70 5.12 -6.07
N VAL A 39 -5.53 5.61 -5.67
CA VAL A 39 -5.34 6.24 -4.37
C VAL A 39 -6.11 7.56 -4.35
N ARG A 40 -7.07 7.66 -3.44
CA ARG A 40 -7.89 8.87 -3.24
C ARG A 40 -7.44 9.70 -2.03
N ARG A 41 -6.73 9.08 -1.08
CA ARG A 41 -6.29 9.71 0.17
C ARG A 41 -5.08 8.97 0.73
N VAL A 42 -4.18 9.74 1.36
CA VAL A 42 -3.00 9.23 2.05
C VAL A 42 -3.03 9.71 3.49
N TYR A 43 -2.65 8.83 4.41
CA TYR A 43 -2.48 9.14 5.83
C TYR A 43 -1.07 8.74 6.25
N TYR A 44 -0.46 9.55 7.11
CA TYR A 44 0.82 9.24 7.74
C TYR A 44 0.56 9.04 9.23
N LEU A 45 0.91 7.86 9.73
CA LEU A 45 0.90 7.58 11.16
C LEU A 45 2.35 7.62 11.63
N TYR A 46 2.62 8.45 12.63
CA TYR A 46 3.93 8.59 13.26
C TYR A 46 3.77 8.56 14.78
N ASP A 47 4.86 8.29 15.49
CA ASP A 47 4.93 8.27 16.96
C ASP A 47 3.90 7.34 17.64
N VAL A 48 3.81 6.10 17.13
CA VAL A 48 2.95 5.06 17.71
C VAL A 48 3.71 4.32 18.81
N PRO A 49 3.20 4.26 20.05
CA PRO A 49 3.86 3.54 21.14
C PRO A 49 4.07 2.06 20.82
N GLY A 50 5.24 1.52 21.18
CA GLY A 50 5.51 0.09 21.04
C GLY A 50 4.51 -0.75 21.86
N GLY A 51 4.02 -1.85 21.30
CA GLY A 51 3.01 -2.71 21.93
C GLY A 51 1.58 -2.15 21.93
N SER A 52 1.33 -1.03 21.25
CA SER A 52 -0.04 -0.54 21.04
C SER A 52 -0.68 -1.17 19.80
N ASP A 53 -1.97 -1.49 19.92
CA ASP A 53 -2.77 -2.01 18.82
C ASP A 53 -3.38 -0.87 18.00
N ARG A 54 -3.52 -1.09 16.70
CA ARG A 54 -4.12 -0.16 15.74
C ARG A 54 -5.01 -0.93 14.80
N GLY A 55 -6.17 -0.36 14.48
CA GLY A 55 -6.94 -0.79 13.31
C GLY A 55 -7.81 -2.04 13.47
N GLY A 56 -8.02 -2.53 14.70
CA GLY A 56 -8.92 -3.65 14.98
C GLY A 56 -8.32 -5.01 14.64
#